data_AF-A0A450VQC3-F1
#
_entry.id   AF-A0A450VQC3-F1
#
_cell.length_a   1.000
_cell.length_b   1.000
_cell.length_c   1.000
_cell.angle_alpha   90.00
_cell.angle_beta   90.00
_cell.angle_gamma   90.00
#
_symmetry.space_group_name_H-M   'P 1'
#
loop_
_entity.id
_entity.type
_entity.pdbx_description
1 polymer ?
#
loop_
_entity_poly.entity_id
_entity_poly.type
_entity_poly.pdbx_seq_one_letter_code
_entity_poly.pdbx_strand_id
1 'polypeptide(L)'
;MREAGAGDPDAAARRLEFLAGLASLTISEAALTLAKRLLESNALPQQAKDDALHIAIATAQGMDFLLTWNCRHIANVTMRHQIELVCRTLGFEPPVIATPDQIPEK
;
A
#
# COMPACT_ATOMS: atom_id res chain seq x y z
N MET A 1 0.26 8.51 9.12
CA MET A 1 0.73 9.03 10.44
C MET A 1 0.59 8.02 11.58
N ARG A 2 -0.56 7.36 11.77
CA ARG A 2 -0.74 6.40 12.89
C ARG A 2 0.31 5.27 12.94
N GLU A 3 0.55 4.60 11.82
CA GLU A 3 1.53 3.51 11.73
C GLU A 3 2.97 3.99 11.98
N ALA A 4 3.38 5.08 11.32
CA ALA A 4 4.71 5.66 11.49
C ALA A 4 5.00 6.10 12.94
N GLY A 5 3.97 6.53 13.67
CA GLY A 5 4.04 6.96 15.06
C GLY A 5 4.00 5.82 16.09
N ALA A 6 3.91 4.56 15.68
CA ALA A 6 3.88 3.41 16.58
C ALA A 6 5.29 2.87 16.88
N GLY A 7 5.38 2.03 17.92
CA GLY A 7 6.62 1.34 18.31
C GLY A 7 7.50 2.17 19.25
N ASP A 8 8.82 2.01 19.10
CA ASP A 8 9.82 2.74 19.89
C ASP A 8 9.65 4.27 19.75
N PRO A 9 9.53 5.03 20.85
CA PRO A 9 9.24 6.46 20.81
C PRO A 9 10.28 7.28 20.03
N ASP A 10 11.57 7.01 20.22
CA ASP A 10 12.64 7.76 19.57
C ASP A 10 12.66 7.47 18.06
N ALA A 11 12.48 6.21 17.67
CA ALA A 11 12.37 5.83 16.27
C ALA A 11 11.09 6.39 15.62
N ALA A 12 9.97 6.44 16.35
CA ALA A 12 8.71 7.03 15.88
C ALA A 12 8.86 8.54 15.65
N ALA A 13 9.50 9.27 16.56
CA ALA A 13 9.78 10.68 16.40
C ALA A 13 10.60 10.96 15.13
N ARG A 14 11.70 10.19 14.91
CA ARG A 14 12.52 10.33 13.69
C ARG A 14 11.74 10.06 12.41
N ARG A 15 10.87 9.03 12.39
CA ARG A 15 10.02 8.75 11.21
C ARG A 15 9.02 9.88 10.96
N LEU A 16 8.35 10.36 12.00
CA LEU A 16 7.34 11.43 11.86
C LEU A 16 7.97 12.75 11.40
N GLU A 17 9.15 13.10 11.90
CA GLU A 17 9.91 14.27 11.45
C GLU A 17 10.27 14.17 9.97
N PHE A 18 10.80 13.02 9.53
CA PHE A 18 11.12 12.79 8.12
C PHE A 18 9.89 12.89 7.21
N LEU A 19 8.74 12.36 7.65
CA LEU A 19 7.51 12.37 6.87
C LEU A 19 6.85 13.77 6.78
N ALA A 20 7.16 14.70 7.69
CA ALA A 20 6.49 16.00 7.76
C ALA A 20 6.68 16.87 6.50
N GLY A 21 7.76 16.65 5.74
CA GLY A 21 8.02 17.36 4.48
C GLY A 21 7.45 16.70 3.23
N LEU A 22 6.81 15.52 3.36
CA LEU A 22 6.30 14.76 2.21
C LEU A 22 4.83 15.06 1.92
N ALA A 23 4.48 15.02 0.63
CA ALA A 23 3.09 15.14 0.21
C ALA A 23 2.28 13.92 0.71
N SER A 24 1.17 14.18 1.38
CA SER A 24 0.24 13.13 1.82
C SER A 24 -0.78 12.85 0.74
N LEU A 25 -0.95 11.58 0.39
CA LEU A 25 -2.04 11.15 -0.49
C LEU A 25 -3.39 11.22 0.25
N THR A 26 -4.44 11.55 -0.49
CA THR A 26 -5.80 11.62 0.05
C THR A 26 -6.43 10.23 0.07
N ILE A 27 -7.13 9.89 1.15
CA ILE A 27 -7.97 8.69 1.22
C ILE A 27 -9.29 9.01 0.52
N SER A 28 -9.42 8.61 -0.74
CA SER A 28 -10.63 8.83 -1.54
C SER A 28 -11.67 7.72 -1.33
N GLU A 29 -12.93 8.00 -1.68
CA GLU A 29 -14.01 6.98 -1.70
C GLU A 29 -13.68 5.80 -2.62
N ALA A 30 -12.98 6.08 -3.73
CA ALA A 30 -12.46 5.06 -4.63
C ALA A 30 -11.46 4.14 -3.92
N ALA A 31 -10.53 4.70 -3.15
CA ALA A 31 -9.56 3.93 -2.37
C ALA A 31 -10.26 3.08 -1.29
N LEU A 32 -11.25 3.63 -0.57
CA LEU A 32 -12.01 2.87 0.42
C LEU A 32 -12.77 1.70 -0.20
N THR A 33 -13.42 1.93 -1.34
CA THR A 33 -14.14 0.89 -2.09
C THR A 33 -13.18 -0.19 -2.58
N LEU A 34 -12.05 0.20 -3.18
CA LEU A 34 -11.05 -0.73 -3.67
C LEU A 34 -10.44 -1.57 -2.53
N ALA A 35 -10.11 -0.96 -1.39
CA ALA A 35 -9.58 -1.67 -0.22
C ALA A 35 -10.57 -2.75 0.27
N LYS A 36 -11.85 -2.41 0.35
CA LYS A 36 -12.91 -3.36 0.71
C LYS A 36 -12.98 -4.53 -0.28
N ARG A 37 -12.92 -4.23 -1.58
CA ARG A 37 -13.00 -5.25 -2.65
C ARG A 37 -11.78 -6.18 -2.66
N LEU A 38 -10.59 -5.69 -2.34
CA LEU A 38 -9.40 -6.52 -2.19
C LEU A 38 -9.56 -7.57 -1.08
N LEU A 39 -10.15 -7.18 0.06
CA LEU A 39 -10.43 -8.10 1.16
C LEU A 39 -11.56 -9.08 0.81
N GLU A 40 -12.67 -8.60 0.26
CA GLU A 40 -13.83 -9.45 -0.11
C GLU A 40 -13.49 -10.50 -1.19
N SER A 41 -12.55 -10.16 -2.10
CA SER A 41 -12.10 -11.06 -3.16
C SER A 41 -10.99 -12.02 -2.70
N ASN A 42 -10.61 -11.99 -1.41
CA ASN A 42 -9.48 -12.74 -0.84
C ASN A 42 -8.13 -12.46 -1.53
N ALA A 43 -7.96 -11.28 -2.14
CA ALA A 43 -6.66 -10.85 -2.65
C ALA A 43 -5.69 -10.54 -1.49
N LEU A 44 -6.24 -10.15 -0.34
CA LEU A 44 -5.56 -10.00 0.94
C LEU A 44 -6.33 -10.71 2.06
N PRO A 45 -5.66 -11.24 3.10
CA PRO A 45 -6.31 -11.75 4.30
C PRO A 45 -7.20 -10.69 4.95
N GLN A 46 -8.32 -11.09 5.53
CA GLN A 46 -9.28 -10.17 6.19
C GLN A 46 -8.66 -9.34 7.33
N GLN A 47 -7.54 -9.80 7.89
CA GLN A 47 -6.81 -9.10 8.96
C GLN A 47 -5.89 -8.00 8.41
N ALA A 48 -5.52 -8.05 7.13
CA ALA A 48 -4.58 -7.15 6.47
C ALA A 48 -5.27 -5.86 5.97
N LYS A 49 -6.06 -5.21 6.83
CA LYS A 49 -6.90 -4.06 6.46
C LYS A 49 -6.08 -2.82 6.09
N ASP A 50 -5.04 -2.53 6.87
CA ASP A 50 -4.16 -1.38 6.61
C ASP A 50 -3.34 -1.61 5.32
N ASP A 51 -2.89 -2.85 5.09
CA ASP A 51 -2.20 -3.25 3.86
C ASP A 51 -3.09 -3.06 2.62
N ALA A 52 -4.36 -3.49 2.69
CA ALA A 52 -5.34 -3.28 1.63
C ALA A 52 -5.60 -1.80 1.35
N LEU A 53 -5.63 -0.98 2.41
CA LEU A 53 -5.82 0.45 2.28
C LEU A 53 -4.60 1.13 1.62
N HIS A 54 -3.38 0.75 1.95
CA HIS A 54 -2.17 1.29 1.31
C HIS A 54 -2.13 1.01 -0.19
N ILE A 55 -2.40 -0.25 -0.57
CA ILE A 55 -2.49 -0.64 -1.98
C ILE A 55 -3.58 0.18 -2.68
N ALA A 56 -4.76 0.26 -2.07
CA ALA A 56 -5.89 0.95 -2.68
C ALA A 56 -5.68 2.46 -2.85
N ILE A 57 -5.03 3.13 -1.89
CA ILE A 57 -4.68 4.55 -2.00
C ILE A 57 -3.69 4.76 -3.15
N ALA A 58 -2.63 3.96 -3.22
CA ALA A 58 -1.63 4.07 -4.29
C ALA A 58 -2.26 3.86 -5.68
N THR A 59 -3.10 2.81 -5.81
CA THR A 59 -3.83 2.52 -7.05
C THR A 59 -4.83 3.63 -7.41
N ALA A 60 -5.67 4.07 -6.48
CA ALA A 60 -6.70 5.08 -6.76
C ALA A 60 -6.13 6.48 -7.03
N GLN A 61 -4.88 6.74 -6.64
CA GLN A 61 -4.17 7.98 -6.95
C GLN A 61 -3.25 7.84 -8.18
N GLY A 62 -3.24 6.69 -8.85
CA GLY A 62 -2.46 6.47 -10.07
C GLY A 62 -0.95 6.53 -9.84
N MET A 63 -0.48 6.05 -8.68
CA MET A 63 0.96 5.95 -8.43
C MET A 63 1.60 4.90 -9.34
N ASP A 64 2.79 5.18 -9.86
CA ASP A 64 3.54 4.22 -10.67
C ASP A 64 4.12 3.08 -9.81
N PHE A 65 4.51 3.38 -8.57
CA PHE A 65 5.19 2.45 -7.67
C PHE A 65 4.61 2.49 -6.25
N LEU A 66 4.56 1.31 -5.62
CA LEU A 66 4.33 1.16 -4.18
C LEU A 66 5.50 0.38 -3.58
N LEU A 67 6.41 1.11 -2.95
CA LEU A 67 7.58 0.54 -2.28
C LEU A 67 7.22 0.05 -0.88
N THR A 68 7.62 -1.17 -0.54
CA THR A 68 7.29 -1.76 0.76
C THR A 68 8.33 -2.77 1.24
N TRP A 69 8.55 -2.81 2.55
CA TRP A 69 9.27 -3.90 3.22
C TRP A 69 8.32 -5.00 3.72
N ASN A 70 7.00 -4.81 3.60
CA ASN A 70 6.02 -5.82 4.00
C ASN A 70 5.88 -6.90 2.92
N CYS A 71 6.84 -7.84 2.89
CA CYS A 71 6.80 -9.01 2.02
C CYS A 71 5.78 -10.07 2.47
N ARG A 72 5.21 -9.91 3.68
CA ARG A 72 4.23 -10.85 4.23
C ARG A 72 2.88 -10.71 3.54
N HIS A 73 2.42 -9.47 3.36
CA HIS A 73 1.07 -9.19 2.84
C HIS A 73 1.05 -8.27 1.61
N ILE A 74 1.97 -7.32 1.45
CA ILE A 74 1.95 -6.36 0.34
C ILE A 74 2.82 -6.85 -0.82
N ALA A 75 4.14 -6.97 -0.62
CA ALA A 75 5.09 -7.49 -1.62
C ALA A 75 5.10 -9.04 -1.67
N ASN A 76 3.95 -9.66 -1.41
CA ASN A 76 3.83 -11.11 -1.47
C ASN A 76 3.53 -11.54 -2.92
N VAL A 77 4.49 -12.23 -3.54
CA VAL A 77 4.42 -12.66 -4.95
C VAL A 77 3.19 -13.52 -5.25
N THR A 78 2.74 -14.36 -4.32
CA THR A 78 1.56 -15.21 -4.55
C THR A 78 0.26 -14.40 -4.55
N MET A 79 0.22 -13.30 -3.80
CA MET A 79 -0.97 -12.46 -3.65
C MET A 79 -1.04 -11.36 -4.71
N ARG A 80 0.12 -10.94 -5.23
CA ARG A 80 0.27 -9.86 -6.20
C ARG A 80 -0.66 -10.02 -7.41
N HIS A 81 -0.72 -11.21 -8.00
CA HIS A 81 -1.56 -11.46 -9.17
C HIS A 81 -3.05 -11.21 -8.88
N GLN A 82 -3.55 -11.64 -7.71
CA GLN A 82 -4.94 -11.42 -7.32
C GLN A 82 -5.22 -9.95 -7.02
N ILE A 83 -4.28 -9.25 -6.37
CA ILE A 83 -4.37 -7.81 -6.13
C ILE A 83 -4.51 -7.05 -7.46
N GLU A 84 -3.62 -7.34 -8.42
CA GLU A 84 -3.62 -6.71 -9.74
C GLU A 84 -4.91 -6.99 -10.49
N LEU A 85 -5.40 -8.23 -10.47
CA LEU A 85 -6.66 -8.62 -11.11
C LEU A 85 -7.86 -7.85 -10.55
N VAL A 86 -7.97 -7.74 -9.22
CA VAL A 86 -9.07 -7.00 -8.57
C VAL A 86 -9.02 -5.52 -8.95
N CYS A 87 -7.84 -4.90 -8.93
CA CYS A 87 -7.68 -3.50 -9.34
C CYS A 87 -8.15 -3.28 -10.78
N ARG A 88 -7.67 -4.11 -11.72
CA ARG A 88 -8.02 -4.02 -13.15
C ARG A 88 -9.50 -4.27 -13.41
N THR A 89 -10.13 -5.19 -12.68
CA THR A 89 -11.57 -5.50 -12.80
C THR A 89 -12.44 -4.30 -12.40
N LEU A 90 -11.93 -3.41 -11.55
CA LEU A 90 -12.59 -2.17 -11.14
C LEU A 90 -12.19 -0.97 -12.01
N GLY A 91 -11.42 -1.18 -13.08
CA GLY A 91 -10.99 -0.14 -14.01
C GLY A 91 -9.77 0.66 -13.56
N PHE A 92 -9.01 0.16 -12.57
CA PHE A 92 -7.78 0.81 -12.11
C PHE A 92 -6.53 0.08 -12.61
N GLU A 93 -5.47 0.85 -12.90
CA GLU A 93 -4.14 0.30 -13.10
C GLU A 93 -3.40 0.23 -11.75
N PRO A 94 -3.02 -0.97 -11.26
CA PRO A 94 -2.29 -1.09 -10.00
C PRO A 94 -0.85 -0.59 -10.13
N PRO A 95 -0.26 -0.02 -9.06
CA PRO A 95 1.15 0.35 -9.05
C PRO A 95 2.03 -0.90 -9.13
N VAL A 96 3.28 -0.71 -9.58
CA VAL A 96 4.31 -1.73 -9.41
C VAL A 96 4.64 -1.83 -7.91
N ILE A 97 4.23 -2.94 -7.29
CA ILE A 97 4.59 -3.25 -5.90
C ILE A 97 5.99 -3.86 -5.88
N ALA A 98 6.92 -3.27 -5.14
CA ALA A 98 8.30 -3.74 -5.09
C ALA A 98 8.91 -3.50 -3.70
N THR A 99 9.91 -4.31 -3.34
CA THR A 99 10.81 -3.96 -2.24
C THR A 99 11.82 -2.92 -2.73
N PRO A 100 12.39 -2.08 -1.84
CA PRO A 100 13.40 -1.11 -2.24
C PRO A 100 14.60 -1.75 -2.97
N ASP A 101 15.02 -2.94 -2.55
CA ASP A 101 16.12 -3.69 -3.19
C ASP A 101 15.82 -4.15 -4.63
N GLN A 102 14.54 -4.19 -5.02
CA GLN A 102 14.12 -4.60 -6.37
C GLN A 102 14.15 -3.45 -7.37
N ILE A 103 14.34 -2.21 -6.93
CA ILE A 103 14.49 -1.07 -7.83
C ILE A 103 15.97 -0.87 -8.14
N PRO A 104 16.39 -0.97 -9.42
CA PRO A 104 17.77 -0.69 -9.79
C PRO A 104 18.11 0.77 -9.49
N GLU A 105 19.27 1.00 -8.87
CA GLU A 105 19.87 2.34 -8.78
C GLU A 105 20.08 2.87 -10.20
N LYS A 106 19.75 4.15 -10.42
CA LYS A 106 20.06 4.85 -11.67
C LYS A 106 21.54 5.22 -11.73
#